data_AF-A0A433D539-F1
#
_entry.id   AF-A0A433D539-F1
#
_cell.length_a   1.000
_cell.length_b   1.000
_cell.length_c   1.000
_cell.angle_alpha   90.00
_cell.angle_beta   90.00
_cell.angle_gamma   90.00
#
_symmetry.space_group_name_H-M   'P 1'
#
loop_
_entity.id
_entity.type
_entity.pdbx_description
1 polymer ?
#
loop_
_entity_poly.entity_id
_entity_poly.type
_entity_poly.pdbx_seq_one_letter_code
_entity_poly.pdbx_strand_id
1 'polypeptide(L)'
;HPRLLCDNVTPRRRHPQTLVRRRHPQGVFTDDSIRRCSSLRPTTMSAPQVTQDLPPPGGYPEVHYRRNIPKRGPSGAVIIGGVVAVCTFGWWRIVLGKVEKRELKRENIWARLHLVPLLTAEADRDNYRREQALLAREAAIMKDVEGWKVGESVYNNTKYYVPPAFVSVPESVKK
;
A
#
# COMPACT_ATOMS: atom_id res chain seq x y z
N HIS A 1 21.66 23.76 1.18
CA HIS A 1 22.41 23.37 2.39
C HIS A 1 21.87 22.05 2.94
N PRO A 2 22.65 20.95 2.88
CA PRO A 2 22.34 19.70 3.58
C PRO A 2 23.22 19.51 4.83
N ARG A 3 22.66 18.93 5.91
CA ARG A 3 23.37 18.25 7.00
C ARG A 3 22.48 17.07 7.45
N LEU A 4 22.95 15.82 7.28
CA LEU A 4 23.50 14.92 8.32
C LEU A 4 22.43 14.47 9.35
N LEU A 5 22.32 13.23 9.85
CA LEU A 5 22.87 11.89 9.61
C LEU A 5 22.15 10.97 10.66
N CYS A 6 22.04 9.67 10.38
CA CYS A 6 21.94 8.53 11.33
C CYS A 6 20.66 8.25 12.15
N ASP A 7 19.98 7.15 11.75
CA ASP A 7 19.87 5.87 12.47
C ASP A 7 19.71 5.86 14.00
N ASN A 8 18.51 5.46 14.46
CA ASN A 8 18.27 5.04 15.84
C ASN A 8 17.94 3.54 15.88
N VAL A 9 18.94 2.76 16.27
CA VAL A 9 18.85 1.33 16.62
C VAL A 9 18.62 1.22 18.13
N THR A 10 17.52 0.58 18.53
CA THR A 10 17.13 0.36 19.94
C THR A 10 18.01 -0.72 20.60
N PRO A 11 18.60 -0.52 21.79
CA PRO A 11 19.45 -1.52 22.43
C PRO A 11 18.68 -2.52 23.32
N ARG A 12 19.01 -3.81 23.15
CA ARG A 12 18.63 -4.93 24.05
C ARG A 12 19.31 -4.78 25.41
N ARG A 13 18.53 -4.75 26.50
CA ARG A 13 19.02 -4.91 27.89
C ARG A 13 19.58 -6.32 28.11
N ARG A 14 20.85 -6.42 28.53
CA ARG A 14 21.40 -7.60 29.23
C ARG A 14 21.69 -7.20 30.68
N HIS A 15 21.20 -8.01 31.63
CA HIS A 15 21.51 -7.86 33.05
C HIS A 15 22.94 -8.34 33.34
N PRO A 16 23.69 -7.67 34.24
CA PRO A 16 25.00 -8.14 34.68
C PRO A 16 24.88 -9.22 35.76
N GLN A 17 25.62 -10.32 35.59
CA GLN A 17 25.86 -11.30 36.64
C GLN A 17 26.99 -10.77 37.55
N THR A 18 26.72 -10.65 38.84
CA THR A 18 27.70 -10.27 39.86
C THR A 18 28.52 -11.48 40.28
N LEU A 19 29.84 -11.37 40.12
CA LEU A 19 30.85 -12.36 40.46
C LEU A 19 31.25 -12.20 41.94
N VAL A 20 30.77 -13.07 42.82
CA VAL A 20 31.17 -13.09 44.24
C VAL A 20 32.36 -14.04 44.45
N ARG A 21 33.52 -13.42 44.64
CA ARG A 21 34.82 -14.04 44.97
C ARG A 21 34.81 -14.53 46.42
N ARG A 22 34.69 -15.85 46.67
CA ARG A 22 34.90 -16.44 48.00
C ARG A 22 36.41 -16.51 48.29
N ARG A 23 36.85 -15.88 49.38
CA ARG A 23 38.21 -16.06 49.94
C ARG A 23 38.24 -17.35 50.77
N HIS A 24 39.26 -18.16 50.56
CA HIS A 24 39.71 -19.18 51.51
C HIS A 24 40.22 -18.53 52.81
N PRO A 25 40.02 -19.16 53.97
CA PRO A 25 40.97 -19.11 55.07
C PRO A 25 41.85 -20.37 55.04
N GLN A 26 43.17 -20.15 55.01
CA GLN A 26 44.20 -21.16 55.25
C GLN A 26 44.56 -21.15 56.75
N GLY A 27 44.45 -22.33 57.38
CA GLY A 27 45.29 -22.84 58.47
C GLY A 27 45.15 -22.23 59.86
N VAL A 28 44.82 -23.08 60.86
CA VAL A 28 45.77 -23.44 61.92
C VAL A 28 45.53 -24.90 62.32
N PHE A 29 46.64 -25.62 62.40
CA PHE A 29 46.84 -27.01 62.79
C PHE A 29 46.85 -27.09 64.31
N THR A 30 45.94 -27.84 64.92
CA THR A 30 46.20 -28.48 66.22
C THR A 30 45.82 -29.96 66.09
N ASP A 31 46.88 -30.74 65.97
CA ASP A 31 46.95 -32.16 66.21
C ASP A 31 46.42 -32.47 67.62
N ASP A 32 45.20 -32.97 67.72
CA ASP A 32 44.73 -33.67 68.92
C ASP A 32 43.46 -34.45 68.61
N SER A 33 43.63 -35.75 68.34
CA SER A 33 42.69 -36.85 68.62
C SER A 33 42.79 -38.05 67.65
N ILE A 34 43.93 -38.24 66.97
CA ILE A 34 44.29 -39.60 66.50
C ILE A 34 44.89 -40.39 67.68
N ARG A 35 44.06 -40.76 68.67
CA ARG A 35 44.26 -41.89 69.61
C ARG A 35 43.17 -41.90 70.70
N ARG A 36 41.97 -42.34 70.34
CA ARG A 36 41.16 -43.25 71.20
C ARG A 36 39.90 -43.70 70.47
N CYS A 37 40.05 -44.65 69.56
CA CYS A 37 38.96 -45.57 69.25
C CYS A 37 39.49 -46.99 69.47
N SER A 38 39.50 -47.39 70.73
CA SER A 38 39.71 -48.77 71.15
C SER A 38 38.45 -49.20 71.92
N SER A 39 37.38 -49.45 71.18
CA SER A 39 36.38 -50.45 71.54
C SER A 39 35.99 -51.20 70.26
N LEU A 40 36.36 -52.47 70.26
CA LEU A 40 36.36 -53.39 69.15
C LEU A 40 34.93 -53.71 68.68
N ARG A 41 34.66 -53.61 67.37
CA ARG A 41 33.70 -54.49 66.66
C ARG A 41 34.23 -54.80 65.25
N PRO A 42 34.17 -56.06 64.78
CA PRO A 42 34.81 -56.46 63.53
C PRO A 42 33.95 -56.13 62.31
N THR A 43 34.61 -55.69 61.23
CA THR A 43 34.03 -55.37 59.92
C THR A 43 34.13 -56.55 58.96
N THR A 44 32.99 -56.98 58.39
CA THR A 44 32.95 -57.72 57.11
C THR A 44 33.19 -56.73 55.96
N MET A 45 34.15 -56.98 55.08
CA MET A 45 34.36 -56.16 53.88
C MET A 45 33.49 -56.69 52.73
N SER A 46 32.60 -55.86 52.18
CA SER A 46 31.80 -56.16 50.97
C SER A 46 32.36 -55.45 49.73
N ALA A 47 32.15 -56.06 48.56
CA ALA A 47 32.72 -55.68 47.26
C ALA A 47 32.35 -54.26 46.76
N PRO A 48 33.19 -53.61 45.93
CA PRO A 48 32.94 -52.26 45.44
C PRO A 48 31.71 -52.21 44.52
N GLN A 49 30.78 -51.31 44.83
CA GLN A 49 29.53 -51.10 44.09
C GLN A 49 29.78 -50.16 42.89
N VAL A 50 29.47 -50.60 41.67
CA VAL A 50 29.52 -49.74 40.46
C VAL A 50 28.39 -48.72 40.56
N THR A 51 28.71 -47.43 40.46
CA THR A 51 27.73 -46.34 40.47
C THR A 51 26.91 -46.39 39.20
N GLN A 52 25.65 -46.82 39.32
CA GLN A 52 24.69 -46.79 38.22
C GLN A 52 24.14 -45.37 38.05
N ASP A 53 24.02 -44.91 36.80
CA ASP A 53 23.34 -43.65 36.50
C ASP A 53 21.83 -43.81 36.76
N LEU A 54 21.41 -43.25 37.89
CA LEU A 54 20.04 -43.25 38.36
C LEU A 54 19.46 -41.84 38.18
N PRO A 55 18.14 -41.71 37.95
CA PRO A 55 17.51 -40.41 37.99
C PRO A 55 17.73 -39.76 39.37
N PRO A 56 17.82 -38.43 39.44
CA PRO A 56 17.96 -37.74 40.71
C PRO A 56 16.81 -38.13 41.65
N PRO A 57 17.02 -38.19 42.97
CA PRO A 57 16.03 -38.66 43.93
C PRO A 57 14.73 -37.83 43.99
N GLY A 58 14.66 -36.70 43.27
CA GLY A 58 13.49 -35.85 43.09
C GLY A 58 12.85 -35.86 41.69
N GLY A 59 13.32 -36.72 40.77
CA GLY A 59 12.79 -36.79 39.40
C GLY A 59 13.14 -35.59 38.51
N TYR A 60 12.63 -35.61 37.27
CA TYR A 60 12.79 -34.51 36.32
C TYR A 60 11.63 -33.50 36.44
N PRO A 61 11.85 -32.22 36.12
CA PRO A 61 10.77 -31.24 36.07
C PRO A 61 9.70 -31.67 35.04
N GLU A 62 8.45 -31.31 35.30
CA GLU A 62 7.34 -31.61 34.41
C GLU A 62 7.56 -30.96 33.03
N VAL A 63 7.63 -31.79 32.00
CA VAL A 63 7.70 -31.32 30.61
C VAL A 63 6.28 -31.10 30.11
N HIS A 64 5.94 -29.85 29.81
CA HIS A 64 4.64 -29.52 29.22
C HIS A 64 4.54 -30.06 27.79
N TYR A 65 3.92 -31.23 27.64
CA TYR A 65 3.69 -31.90 26.36
C TYR A 65 2.48 -31.33 25.59
N ARG A 66 1.66 -30.50 26.24
CA ARG A 66 0.43 -29.94 25.66
C ARG A 66 0.73 -28.73 24.80
N ARG A 67 -0.02 -28.59 23.69
CA ARG A 67 0.08 -27.46 22.78
C ARG A 67 -0.42 -26.16 23.44
N ASN A 68 0.51 -25.31 23.90
CA ASN A 68 0.20 -24.00 24.50
C ASN A 68 0.16 -22.88 23.45
N ILE A 69 -0.96 -22.77 22.71
CA ILE A 69 -1.18 -21.66 21.77
C ILE A 69 -2.17 -20.66 22.40
N PRO A 70 -1.70 -19.47 22.81
CA PRO A 70 -2.59 -18.44 23.32
C PRO A 70 -3.45 -17.88 22.17
N LYS A 71 -4.76 -17.76 22.39
CA LYS A 71 -5.67 -17.06 21.48
C LYS A 71 -5.38 -15.56 21.54
N ARG A 72 -4.53 -15.08 20.62
CA ARG A 72 -4.16 -13.68 20.50
C ARG A 72 -4.99 -13.01 19.40
N GLY A 73 -5.46 -11.80 19.66
CA GLY A 73 -6.16 -10.96 18.69
C GLY A 73 -7.51 -10.43 19.20
N PRO A 74 -7.99 -9.32 18.63
CA PRO A 74 -9.32 -8.81 18.92
C PRO A 74 -10.39 -9.78 18.42
N SER A 75 -11.55 -9.79 19.07
CA SER A 75 -12.71 -10.58 18.63
C SER A 75 -13.14 -10.17 17.21
N GLY A 76 -13.69 -11.11 16.43
CA GLY A 76 -14.19 -10.84 15.07
C GLY A 76 -15.20 -9.70 15.02
N ALA A 77 -16.04 -9.54 16.05
CA ALA A 77 -16.97 -8.42 16.16
C ALA A 77 -16.26 -7.06 16.26
N VAL A 78 -15.11 -7.00 16.95
CA VAL A 78 -14.31 -5.78 17.07
C VAL A 78 -13.66 -5.42 15.74
N ILE A 79 -13.18 -6.43 14.99
CA ILE A 79 -12.61 -6.23 13.66
C ILE A 79 -13.67 -5.68 12.70
N ILE A 80 -14.85 -6.30 12.67
CA ILE A 80 -15.96 -5.85 11.80
C ILE A 80 -16.40 -4.44 12.21
N GLY A 81 -16.56 -4.17 13.51
CA GLY A 81 -16.90 -2.83 14.00
C GLY A 81 -15.86 -1.77 13.60
N GLY A 82 -14.57 -2.09 13.70
CA GLY A 82 -13.48 -1.21 13.26
C GLY A 82 -13.54 -0.91 11.76
N VAL A 83 -13.75 -1.94 10.91
CA VAL A 83 -13.87 -1.76 9.46
C VAL A 83 -15.08 -0.90 9.10
N VAL A 84 -16.24 -1.16 9.71
CA VAL A 84 -17.46 -0.37 9.45
C VAL A 84 -17.27 1.09 9.88
N ALA A 85 -16.61 1.33 11.02
CA ALA A 85 -16.32 2.69 11.48
C ALA A 85 -15.41 3.45 10.50
N VAL A 86 -14.33 2.81 10.02
CA VAL A 86 -13.43 3.42 9.03
C VAL A 86 -14.15 3.70 7.71
N CYS A 87 -14.95 2.74 7.22
CA CYS A 87 -15.68 2.88 5.98
C CYS A 87 -16.75 3.98 6.03
N THR A 88 -17.54 4.04 7.11
CA THR A 88 -18.56 5.08 7.29
C THR A 88 -17.94 6.48 7.40
N PHE A 89 -16.83 6.60 8.13
CA PHE A 89 -16.06 7.85 8.19
C PHE A 89 -15.49 8.25 6.81
N GLY A 90 -14.91 7.30 6.08
CA GLY A 90 -14.41 7.53 4.72
C GLY A 90 -15.51 8.00 3.78
N TRP A 91 -16.70 7.40 3.86
CA TRP A 91 -17.84 7.78 3.05
C TRP A 91 -18.31 9.21 3.35
N TRP A 92 -18.37 9.59 4.62
CA TRP A 92 -18.70 10.95 5.03
C TRP A 92 -17.74 11.99 4.44
N ARG A 93 -16.42 11.74 4.50
CA ARG A 93 -15.40 12.62 3.91
C ARG A 93 -15.53 12.73 2.39
N ILE A 94 -15.82 11.63 1.69
CA ILE A 94 -16.04 11.62 0.24
C ILE A 94 -17.27 12.43 -0.14
N VAL A 95 -18.37 12.30 0.62
CA VAL A 95 -19.61 13.04 0.34
C VAL A 95 -19.36 14.55 0.40
N LEU A 96 -18.62 15.02 1.41
CA LEU A 96 -18.23 16.44 1.50
C LEU A 96 -17.42 16.89 0.28
N GLY A 97 -16.39 16.12 -0.12
CA GLY A 97 -15.59 16.45 -1.31
C GLY A 97 -16.37 16.39 -2.62
N LYS A 98 -17.41 15.57 -2.71
CA LYS A 98 -18.29 15.52 -3.90
C LYS A 98 -19.15 16.79 -4.03
N VAL A 99 -19.54 17.42 -2.93
CA VAL A 99 -20.27 18.69 -2.97
C VAL A 99 -19.37 19.78 -3.56
N GLU A 100 -18.14 19.92 -3.05
CA GLU A 100 -17.16 20.88 -3.58
C GLU A 100 -16.87 20.66 -5.07
N LYS A 101 -16.64 19.40 -5.49
CA LYS A 101 -16.44 19.07 -6.91
C LYS A 101 -17.65 19.40 -7.80
N ARG A 102 -18.87 19.39 -7.27
CA ARG A 102 -20.06 19.80 -8.05
C ARG A 102 -20.06 21.31 -8.26
N GLU A 103 -19.69 22.08 -7.25
CA GLU A 103 -19.57 23.54 -7.38
C GLU A 103 -18.47 23.91 -8.38
N LEU A 104 -17.28 23.31 -8.28
CA LEU A 104 -16.20 23.52 -9.27
C LEU A 104 -16.62 23.15 -10.70
N LYS A 105 -17.37 22.05 -10.87
CA LYS A 105 -17.91 21.66 -12.18
C LYS A 105 -18.95 22.66 -12.68
N ARG A 106 -19.79 23.18 -11.78
CA ARG A 106 -20.79 24.20 -12.10
C ARG A 106 -20.09 25.45 -12.61
N GLU A 107 -19.09 25.95 -11.89
CA GLU A 107 -18.27 27.10 -12.28
C GLU A 107 -17.63 26.89 -13.67
N ASN A 108 -17.03 25.72 -13.91
CA ASN A 108 -16.43 25.40 -15.20
C ASN A 108 -17.47 25.34 -16.34
N ILE A 109 -18.64 24.75 -16.10
CA ILE A 109 -19.73 24.71 -17.09
C ILE A 109 -20.21 26.12 -17.40
N TRP A 110 -20.38 26.98 -16.38
CA TRP A 110 -20.75 28.38 -16.60
C TRP A 110 -19.67 29.11 -17.40
N ALA A 111 -18.39 28.98 -17.06
CA ALA A 111 -17.30 29.58 -17.83
C ALA A 111 -17.36 29.16 -19.30
N ARG A 112 -17.62 27.88 -19.56
CA ARG A 112 -17.78 27.36 -20.93
C ARG A 112 -19.00 27.96 -21.62
N LEU A 113 -20.15 27.99 -20.98
CA LEU A 113 -21.40 28.48 -21.59
C LEU A 113 -21.28 29.93 -22.08
N HIS A 114 -20.54 30.78 -21.35
CA HIS A 114 -20.29 32.17 -21.76
C HIS A 114 -19.34 32.28 -22.96
N LEU A 115 -18.43 31.31 -23.14
CA LEU A 115 -17.46 31.30 -24.24
C LEU A 115 -17.99 30.60 -25.51
N VAL A 116 -18.89 29.62 -25.34
CA VAL A 116 -19.50 28.86 -26.45
C VAL A 116 -20.02 29.75 -27.57
N PRO A 117 -20.83 30.80 -27.34
CA PRO A 117 -21.36 31.59 -28.46
C PRO A 117 -20.27 32.27 -29.29
N LEU A 118 -19.18 32.74 -28.66
CA LEU A 118 -18.04 33.33 -29.37
C LEU A 118 -17.33 32.27 -30.23
N LEU A 119 -17.01 31.11 -29.64
CA LEU A 119 -16.31 30.03 -30.34
C LEU A 119 -17.14 29.43 -31.48
N THR A 120 -18.44 29.26 -31.28
CA THR A 120 -19.35 28.80 -32.33
C THR A 120 -19.40 29.81 -33.48
N ALA A 121 -19.49 31.11 -33.18
CA ALA A 121 -19.49 32.14 -34.23
C ALA A 121 -18.18 32.19 -35.03
N GLU A 122 -17.03 31.97 -34.39
CA GLU A 122 -15.74 31.85 -35.09
C GLU A 122 -15.69 30.59 -35.96
N ALA A 123 -16.14 29.45 -35.43
CA ALA A 123 -16.21 28.19 -36.17
C ALA A 123 -17.15 28.30 -37.39
N ASP A 124 -18.30 28.95 -37.25
CA ASP A 124 -19.26 29.16 -38.34
C ASP A 124 -18.66 30.02 -39.46
N ARG A 125 -17.90 31.07 -39.13
CA ARG A 125 -17.17 31.88 -40.13
C ARG A 125 -16.13 31.06 -40.88
N ASP A 126 -15.38 30.23 -40.16
CA ASP A 126 -14.36 29.36 -40.76
C ASP A 126 -14.97 28.28 -41.65
N ASN A 127 -16.09 27.68 -41.23
CA ASN A 127 -16.81 26.70 -42.02
C ASN A 127 -17.36 27.31 -43.32
N TYR A 128 -17.98 28.49 -43.23
CA TYR A 128 -18.44 29.21 -44.42
C TYR A 128 -17.30 29.48 -45.41
N ARG A 129 -16.13 29.94 -44.92
CA ARG A 129 -14.95 30.16 -45.78
C ARG A 129 -14.49 28.87 -46.48
N ARG A 130 -14.51 27.74 -45.78
CA ARG A 130 -14.13 26.44 -46.34
C ARG A 130 -15.13 25.93 -47.37
N GLU A 131 -16.41 26.14 -47.13
CA GLU A 131 -17.48 25.79 -48.07
C GLU A 131 -17.41 26.59 -49.36
N GLN A 132 -17.21 27.91 -49.27
CA GLN A 132 -17.05 28.73 -50.46
C GLN A 132 -15.83 28.30 -51.29
N ALA A 133 -14.72 27.96 -50.62
CA ALA A 133 -13.55 27.41 -51.30
C ALA A 133 -13.81 26.03 -51.92
N LEU A 134 -14.63 25.19 -51.29
CA LEU A 134 -15.06 23.90 -51.85
C LEU A 134 -15.93 24.09 -53.09
N LEU A 135 -16.95 24.93 -53.03
CA LEU A 135 -17.86 25.21 -54.14
C LEU A 135 -17.09 25.79 -55.34
N ALA A 136 -16.14 26.69 -55.10
CA ALA A 136 -15.29 27.24 -56.15
C ALA A 136 -14.40 26.16 -56.81
N ARG A 137 -13.85 25.23 -56.02
CA ARG A 137 -13.05 24.10 -56.54
C ARG A 137 -13.92 23.11 -57.30
N GLU A 138 -15.09 22.79 -56.78
CA GLU A 138 -16.05 21.90 -57.41
C GLU A 138 -16.48 22.45 -58.78
N ALA A 139 -16.81 23.75 -58.86
CA ALA A 139 -17.13 24.43 -60.13
C ALA A 139 -15.99 24.35 -61.15
N ALA A 140 -14.74 24.51 -60.71
CA ALA A 140 -13.58 24.43 -61.59
C ALA A 140 -13.32 23.01 -62.11
N ILE A 141 -13.56 21.98 -61.28
CA ILE A 141 -13.34 20.57 -61.62
C ILE A 141 -14.48 20.02 -62.50
N MET A 142 -15.73 20.39 -62.20
CA MET A 142 -16.93 19.80 -62.82
C MET A 142 -17.46 20.58 -64.03
N LYS A 143 -16.68 21.52 -64.57
CA LYS A 143 -17.06 22.35 -65.73
C LYS A 143 -17.39 21.55 -67.00
N ASP A 144 -16.80 20.36 -67.16
CA ASP A 144 -16.88 19.56 -68.39
C ASP A 144 -17.97 18.48 -68.32
N VAL A 145 -18.74 18.40 -67.22
CA VAL A 145 -19.76 17.35 -67.00
C VAL A 145 -21.16 17.91 -67.24
N GLU A 146 -21.87 17.37 -68.23
CA GLU A 146 -23.24 17.76 -68.55
C GLU A 146 -24.23 17.40 -67.43
N GLY A 147 -25.08 18.37 -67.04
CA GLY A 147 -26.13 18.18 -66.02
C GLY A 147 -25.68 18.31 -64.56
N TRP A 148 -24.39 18.58 -64.29
CA TRP A 148 -23.90 18.80 -62.93
C TRP A 148 -24.26 20.21 -62.42
N LYS A 149 -24.93 20.30 -61.26
CA LYS A 149 -25.16 21.58 -60.58
C LYS A 149 -24.27 21.69 -59.36
N VAL A 150 -23.40 22.70 -59.36
CA VAL A 150 -22.47 22.95 -58.26
C VAL A 150 -23.23 23.29 -56.99
N GLY A 151 -22.89 22.63 -55.88
CA GLY A 151 -23.48 22.92 -54.57
C GLY A 151 -24.92 22.44 -54.40
N GLU A 152 -25.44 21.59 -55.29
CA GLU A 152 -26.73 20.94 -55.11
C GLU A 152 -26.65 19.97 -53.91
N SER A 153 -27.59 20.08 -52.98
CA SER A 153 -27.60 19.25 -51.77
C SER A 153 -27.97 17.80 -52.12
N VAL A 154 -27.18 16.85 -51.64
CA VAL A 154 -27.49 15.40 -51.74
C VAL A 154 -28.80 15.05 -51.03
N TYR A 155 -29.16 15.82 -50.01
CA TYR A 155 -30.39 15.64 -49.25
C TYR A 155 -31.52 16.47 -49.84
N ASN A 156 -32.71 15.88 -49.94
CA ASN A 156 -33.94 16.55 -50.44
C ASN A 156 -34.58 17.49 -49.40
N ASN A 157 -33.99 17.58 -48.21
CA ASN A 157 -34.43 18.45 -47.13
C ASN A 157 -33.83 19.85 -47.34
N THR A 158 -34.69 20.86 -47.54
CA THR A 158 -34.28 22.27 -47.70
C THR A 158 -34.28 23.06 -46.40
N LYS A 159 -34.78 22.49 -45.29
CA LYS A 159 -34.98 23.19 -44.02
C LYS A 159 -33.72 23.23 -43.15
N TYR A 160 -32.92 22.17 -43.17
CA TYR A 160 -31.76 22.04 -42.30
C TYR A 160 -30.48 21.92 -43.11
N TYR A 161 -29.49 22.72 -42.74
CA TYR A 161 -28.13 22.57 -43.22
C TYR A 161 -27.52 21.28 -42.65
N VAL A 162 -26.89 20.48 -43.50
CA VAL A 162 -26.17 19.26 -43.12
C VAL A 162 -24.70 19.46 -43.47
N PRO A 163 -23.78 19.40 -42.49
CA PRO A 163 -22.37 19.60 -42.76
C PRO A 163 -21.81 18.47 -43.63
N PRO A 164 -20.83 18.76 -44.51
CA PRO A 164 -20.17 17.75 -45.31
C PRO A 164 -19.40 16.77 -44.39
N ALA A 165 -19.46 15.48 -44.71
CA ALA A 165 -18.80 14.43 -43.92
C ALA A 165 -17.26 14.43 -44.04
N PHE A 166 -16.71 15.12 -45.04
CA PHE A 166 -15.28 15.21 -45.30
C PHE A 166 -14.76 16.62 -45.00
N VAL A 167 -13.53 16.69 -44.50
CA VAL A 167 -12.85 17.97 -44.24
C VAL A 167 -12.14 18.41 -45.52
N SER A 168 -12.36 19.67 -45.94
CA SER A 168 -11.66 20.26 -47.08
C SER A 168 -10.23 20.66 -46.72
N VAL A 169 -9.31 19.72 -46.91
CA VAL A 169 -7.89 19.96 -46.69
C VAL A 169 -7.31 20.65 -47.93
N PRO A 170 -6.53 21.75 -47.80
CA PRO A 170 -5.79 22.30 -48.93
C PRO A 170 -4.77 21.28 -49.44
N GLU A 171 -4.56 21.27 -50.76
CA GLU A 171 -3.69 20.30 -51.44
C GLU A 171 -2.25 20.29 -50.91
N SER A 172 -1.76 21.44 -50.42
CA SER A 172 -0.43 21.61 -49.81
C SER A 172 -0.19 20.77 -48.54
N VAL A 173 -1.23 20.19 -47.94
CA VAL A 173 -1.15 19.41 -46.70
C VAL A 173 -1.30 17.90 -46.94
N LYS A 174 -1.64 17.45 -48.16
CA LYS A 174 -1.60 16.02 -48.51
C LYS A 174 -0.14 15.58 -48.66
N LYS A 175 0.34 14.73 -47.75
CA LYS A 175 1.59 13.96 -47.89
C LYS A 175 1.27 12.49 -48.12
#